data_AF-A0A955DBU1-F1
#
_entry.id   AF-A0A955DBU1-F1
#
_cell.length_a   1.000
_cell.length_b   1.000
_cell.length_c   1.000
_cell.angle_alpha   90.00
_cell.angle_beta   90.00
_cell.angle_gamma   90.00
#
_symmetry.space_group_name_H-M   'P 1'
#
loop_
_entity.id
_entity.type
_entity.pdbx_description
1 polymer ?
#
loop_
_entity_poly.entity_id
_entity_poly.type
_entity_poly.pdbx_seq_one_letter_code
_entity_poly.pdbx_strand_id
1 'polypeptide(L)'
;MPDGAARDLLRASNDLVVLSVLTDGPQYGYAIIQHVAARSDRSLRFTPGVLYPLLHQMEADGLLLSSWENVQAEGRTPDQPGRRRKWYRLSARGRRRLAQRVDA
;
A
#
# COMPACT_ATOMS: atom_id res chain seq x y z
N MET A 1 9.55 20.95 -21.79
CA MET A 1 8.48 20.29 -21.03
C MET A 1 9.09 19.64 -19.78
N PRO A 2 9.08 20.27 -18.59
CA PRO A 2 9.79 19.76 -17.42
C PRO A 2 8.94 18.98 -16.39
N ASP A 3 7.66 18.67 -16.65
CA ASP A 3 6.75 18.14 -15.61
C ASP A 3 6.83 16.62 -15.34
N GLY A 4 7.59 15.86 -16.14
CA GLY A 4 7.71 14.40 -15.98
C GLY A 4 8.51 14.01 -14.74
N ALA A 5 9.69 14.62 -14.57
CA ALA A 5 10.61 14.28 -13.48
C ALA A 5 10.02 14.55 -12.09
N ALA A 6 9.25 15.64 -11.94
CA ALA A 6 8.60 15.98 -10.68
C ALA A 6 7.52 14.94 -10.30
N ARG A 7 6.74 14.47 -11.28
CA ARG A 7 5.72 13.44 -11.07
C ARG A 7 6.34 12.09 -10.73
N ASP A 8 7.44 11.74 -11.37
CA ASP A 8 8.17 10.49 -11.08
C ASP A 8 8.79 10.51 -9.68
N LEU A 9 9.30 11.66 -9.25
CA LEU A 9 9.81 11.84 -7.89
C LEU A 9 8.69 11.70 -6.85
N LEU A 10 7.56 12.38 -7.08
CA LEU A 10 6.37 12.28 -6.22
C LEU A 10 5.87 10.84 -6.10
N ARG A 11 5.80 10.11 -7.23
CA ARG A 11 5.45 8.69 -7.24
C ARG A 11 6.42 7.88 -6.41
N ALA A 12 7.72 8.02 -6.67
CA ALA A 12 8.73 7.24 -5.97
C ALA A 12 8.76 7.54 -4.46
N SER A 13 8.45 8.77 -4.05
CA SER A 13 8.27 9.13 -2.63
C SER A 13 7.04 8.46 -2.03
N ASN A 14 5.91 8.43 -2.74
CA ASN A 14 4.71 7.74 -2.28
C ASN A 14 4.92 6.23 -2.15
N ASP A 15 5.64 5.62 -3.09
CA ASP A 15 6.02 4.19 -3.02
C ASP A 15 6.80 3.91 -1.74
N LEU A 16 7.80 4.74 -1.41
CA LEU A 16 8.60 4.58 -0.19
C LEU A 16 7.76 4.68 1.08
N VAL A 17 6.82 5.62 1.14
CA VAL A 17 5.91 5.77 2.28
C VAL A 17 5.10 4.49 2.49
N VAL A 18 4.55 3.92 1.41
CA VAL A 18 3.81 2.65 1.48
C VAL A 18 4.72 1.49 1.89
N LEU A 19 5.92 1.38 1.29
CA LEU A 19 6.90 0.35 1.65
C LEU A 19 7.28 0.42 3.13
N SER A 20 7.51 1.63 3.65
CA SER A 20 7.83 1.90 5.05
C SER A 20 6.67 1.53 5.99
N VAL A 21 5.42 1.77 5.59
CA VAL A 21 4.28 1.30 6.40
C VAL A 21 4.20 -0.23 6.48
N LEU A 22 4.58 -0.92 5.41
CA LEU A 22 4.51 -2.38 5.33
C LEU A 22 5.73 -3.09 5.94
N THR A 23 6.72 -2.37 6.49
CA THR A 23 7.83 -3.00 7.23
C THR A 23 7.38 -3.63 8.53
N ASP A 24 6.34 -3.08 9.17
CA ASP A 24 5.83 -3.61 10.44
C ASP A 24 5.00 -4.88 10.27
N GLY A 25 4.61 -5.20 9.04
CA GLY A 25 3.86 -6.40 8.72
C GLY A 25 2.83 -6.21 7.61
N PRO A 26 2.14 -7.30 7.21
CA PRO A 26 1.06 -7.23 6.23
C PRO A 26 -0.09 -6.33 6.68
N GLN A 27 -0.62 -5.50 5.79
CA GLN A 27 -1.73 -4.58 6.06
C GLN A 27 -2.76 -4.60 4.93
N TYR A 28 -4.03 -4.39 5.25
CA TYR A 28 -5.07 -4.18 4.24
C TYR A 28 -5.14 -2.72 3.80
N GLY A 29 -5.63 -2.46 2.59
CA GLY A 29 -5.54 -1.14 1.94
C GLY A 29 -6.02 0.03 2.82
N TYR A 30 -7.14 -0.12 3.53
CA TYR A 30 -7.62 0.93 4.44
C TYR A 30 -6.70 1.18 5.65
N ALA A 31 -6.10 0.12 6.23
CA ALA A 31 -5.13 0.28 7.32
C ALA A 31 -3.89 1.05 6.87
N ILE A 32 -3.44 0.86 5.63
CA ILE A 32 -2.32 1.61 5.05
C ILE A 32 -2.65 3.12 5.02
N ILE A 33 -3.87 3.50 4.60
CA ILE A 33 -4.32 4.91 4.62
C ILE A 33 -4.20 5.49 6.05
N GLN A 34 -4.70 4.75 7.04
CA GLN A 34 -4.70 5.21 8.42
C GLN A 34 -3.28 5.32 8.99
N HIS A 35 -2.42 4.34 8.73
CA HIS A 35 -1.03 4.33 9.19
C HIS A 35 -0.21 5.46 8.56
N VAL A 36 -0.38 5.73 7.27
CA VAL A 36 0.30 6.87 6.62
C VAL A 36 -0.12 8.19 7.26
N ALA A 37 -1.43 8.40 7.44
CA ALA A 37 -1.93 9.60 8.08
C ALA A 37 -1.43 9.76 9.53
N ALA A 38 -1.32 8.66 10.28
CA ALA A 38 -0.82 8.67 11.65
C ALA A 38 0.69 8.96 11.73
N ARG A 39 1.51 8.37 10.86
CA ARG A 39 2.97 8.54 10.85
C ARG A 39 3.42 9.91 10.35
N SER A 40 2.64 10.54 9.48
CA SER A 40 2.99 11.82 8.88
C SER A 40 2.39 13.02 9.63
N ASP A 41 1.92 12.87 10.86
CA ASP A 41 1.19 13.92 11.59
C ASP A 41 0.08 14.57 10.74
N ARG A 42 -0.65 13.74 9.99
CA ARG A 42 -1.70 14.14 9.05
C ARG A 42 -1.27 15.05 7.89
N SER A 43 0.02 15.33 7.70
CA SER A 43 0.55 16.12 6.57
C SER A 43 0.45 15.37 5.25
N LEU A 44 0.68 14.05 5.25
CA LEU A 44 0.44 13.16 4.13
C LEU A 44 -0.83 12.34 4.36
N ARG A 45 -1.72 12.39 3.37
CA ARG A 45 -2.97 11.60 3.37
C ARG A 45 -3.18 10.99 2.00
N PHE A 46 -3.18 9.66 1.96
CA PHE A 46 -3.66 8.96 0.78
C PHE A 46 -5.18 8.87 0.80
N THR A 47 -5.80 9.28 -0.30
CA THR A 47 -7.21 8.97 -0.55
C THR A 47 -7.32 7.58 -1.18
N PRO A 48 -8.48 6.90 -1.09
CA PRO A 48 -8.71 5.65 -1.80
C PRO A 48 -8.38 5.73 -3.31
N GLY A 49 -8.73 6.86 -3.94
CA GLY A 49 -8.46 7.10 -5.36
C GLY A 49 -6.98 7.23 -5.71
N VAL A 50 -6.11 7.54 -4.74
CA VAL A 50 -4.65 7.58 -4.94
C VAL A 50 -4.02 6.26 -4.51
N LEU A 51 -4.40 5.72 -3.36
CA LEU A 51 -3.76 4.54 -2.79
C LEU A 51 -3.99 3.30 -3.66
N TYR A 52 -5.22 3.02 -4.09
CA TYR A 52 -5.48 1.76 -4.78
C TYR A 52 -4.75 1.66 -6.12
N PRO A 53 -4.78 2.67 -7.00
CA PRO A 53 -3.96 2.66 -8.22
C PRO A 53 -2.46 2.53 -7.93
N LEU A 54 -1.97 3.19 -6.89
CA LEU A 54 -0.57 3.07 -6.46
C LEU A 54 -0.22 1.64 -6.05
N LEU A 55 -1.03 1.02 -5.19
CA LEU A 55 -0.84 -0.37 -4.74
C LEU A 55 -0.87 -1.35 -5.91
N HIS A 56 -1.77 -1.15 -6.87
CA HIS A 56 -1.84 -1.97 -8.08
C HIS A 56 -0.57 -1.85 -8.92
N GLN A 57 -0.04 -0.64 -9.09
CA GLN A 57 1.21 -0.43 -9.81
C GLN A 57 2.40 -1.04 -9.07
N MET A 58 2.52 -0.81 -7.76
CA MET A 58 3.61 -1.38 -6.95
C MET A 58 3.57 -2.93 -6.92
N GLU A 59 2.38 -3.52 -6.98
CA GLU A 59 2.20 -4.96 -7.15
C GLU A 59 2.68 -5.43 -8.54
N ALA A 60 2.31 -4.71 -9.61
CA ALA A 60 2.79 -4.98 -10.97
C ALA A 60 4.32 -4.84 -11.10
N ASP A 61 4.91 -3.89 -10.39
CA ASP A 61 6.36 -3.66 -10.32
C ASP A 61 7.10 -4.69 -9.44
N GLY A 62 6.36 -5.63 -8.84
CA GLY A 62 6.86 -6.69 -7.99
C GLY A 62 7.39 -6.21 -6.63
N LEU A 63 7.05 -4.99 -6.21
CA LEU A 63 7.45 -4.43 -4.91
C LEU A 63 6.59 -4.97 -3.77
N LEU A 64 5.32 -5.27 -4.07
CA LEU A 64 4.35 -5.79 -3.12
C LEU A 64 3.86 -7.17 -3.54
N LEU A 65 3.44 -7.95 -2.54
CA LEU A 65 2.67 -9.18 -2.74
C LEU A 65 1.30 -8.98 -2.10
N SER A 66 0.25 -9.49 -2.74
CA SER A 66 -1.10 -9.43 -2.21
C SER A 66 -1.69 -10.81 -1.90
N SER A 67 -2.63 -10.83 -0.95
CA SER A 67 -3.43 -12.01 -0.62
C SER A 67 -4.87 -11.58 -0.35
N TRP A 68 -5.82 -12.46 -0.62
CA TRP A 68 -7.23 -12.24 -0.32
C TRP A 68 -7.64 -13.09 0.87
N GLU A 69 -8.24 -12.44 1.87
CA GLU A 69 -8.81 -13.09 3.03
C GLU A 69 -10.34 -13.01 2.97
N ASN A 70 -11.00 -14.14 3.21
CA ASN A 70 -12.45 -14.20 3.35
C ASN A 70 -12.80 -13.82 4.78
N VAL A 71 -13.44 -12.66 4.95
CA VAL A 71 -13.93 -12.22 6.25
C VAL A 71 -15.34 -12.77 6.43
N GLN A 72 -15.48 -13.75 7.32
CA GLN A 72 -16.80 -14.19 7.78
C GLN A 72 -17.42 -13.04 8.57
N ALA A 73 -18.60 -12.57 8.15
CA ALA A 73 -19.37 -11.64 8.95
C ALA A 73 -20.31 -12.47 9.83
N GLU A 74 -20.19 -12.36 11.15
CA GLU A 74 -21.18 -12.90 12.08
C GLU A 74 -22.56 -12.35 11.71
N GLY A 75 -23.52 -13.24 11.44
CA GLY A 75 -24.90 -12.86 11.13
C GLY A 75 -25.29 -12.82 9.64
N ARG A 76 -24.50 -13.37 8.71
CA ARG A 76 -24.95 -13.52 7.31
C ARG A 76 -25.61 -14.86 7.01
N THR A 77 -26.63 -14.80 6.17
CA THR A 77 -27.27 -15.93 5.49
C THR A 77 -26.25 -16.65 4.57
N PRO A 78 -26.26 -17.98 4.48
CA PRO A 78 -25.31 -18.77 3.67
C PRO A 78 -25.21 -18.37 2.18
N ASP A 79 -26.24 -17.73 1.64
CA ASP A 79 -26.33 -17.32 0.22
C ASP A 79 -25.59 -16.01 -0.13
N GLN A 80 -25.01 -15.29 0.83
CA GLN A 80 -24.27 -14.07 0.52
C GLN A 80 -22.77 -14.31 0.36
N PRO A 81 -22.14 -13.87 -0.74
CA PRO A 81 -20.69 -13.90 -0.85
C PRO A 81 -20.05 -13.09 0.29
N GLY A 82 -19.14 -13.74 1.02
CA GLY A 82 -18.41 -13.15 2.12
C GLY A 82 -17.64 -11.89 1.70
N ARG A 83 -17.39 -10.98 2.65
CA ARG A 83 -16.60 -9.78 2.37
C ARG A 83 -15.14 -10.20 2.19
N ARG A 84 -14.56 -9.95 1.02
CA ARG A 84 -13.14 -10.22 0.77
C ARG A 84 -12.31 -9.00 1.13
N ARG A 85 -11.22 -9.21 1.87
CA ARG A 85 -10.25 -8.16 2.21
C ARG A 85 -8.92 -8.48 1.53
N LYS A 86 -8.40 -7.51 0.79
CA LYS A 86 -7.08 -7.63 0.17
C LYS A 86 -6.01 -7.12 1.14
N TRP A 87 -5.06 -7.99 1.44
CA TRP A 87 -3.88 -7.73 2.25
C TRP A 87 -2.66 -7.56 1.37
N TYR A 88 -1.77 -6.68 1.77
CA TYR A 88 -0.52 -6.36 1.09
C TYR A 88 0.65 -6.59 2.02
N ARG A 89 1.75 -7.10 1.49
CA ARG A 89 3.02 -7.29 2.22
C ARG A 89 4.21 -6.96 1.33
N LEU A 90 5.34 -6.64 1.95
CA LEU A 90 6.59 -6.42 1.24
C LEU A 90 7.10 -7.70 0.55
N SER A 91 7.42 -7.58 -0.74
CA SER A 91 8.21 -8.57 -1.46
C SER A 91 9.71 -8.45 -1.09
N ALA A 92 10.53 -9.41 -1.51
CA ALA A 92 11.98 -9.30 -1.37
C ALA A 92 12.53 -8.08 -2.14
N ARG A 93 11.98 -7.80 -3.33
CA ARG A 93 12.34 -6.63 -4.15
C ARG A 93 11.92 -5.33 -3.46
N GLY A 94 10.72 -5.28 -2.89
CA GLY A 94 10.24 -4.13 -2.12
C GLY A 94 11.14 -3.79 -0.93
N ARG A 95 11.59 -4.80 -0.17
CA ARG A 95 12.54 -4.60 0.94
C ARG A 95 13.88 -4.03 0.46
N ARG A 96 14.44 -4.58 -0.63
CA ARG A 96 15.69 -4.06 -1.22
C ARG A 96 15.54 -2.63 -1.70
N ARG A 97 14.41 -2.30 -2.35
CA ARG A 97 14.11 -0.95 -2.83
C ARG A 97 14.03 0.06 -1.68
N LEU A 98 13.44 -0.33 -0.56
CA LEU A 98 13.37 0.50 0.64
C LEU A 98 14.77 0.74 1.22
N ALA A 99 15.57 -0.31 1.41
CA ALA A 99 16.93 -0.20 1.95
C ALA A 99 17.82 0.73 1.10
N GLN A 100 17.81 0.56 -0.23
CA GLN A 100 18.59 1.39 -1.17
C GLN A 100 18.35 2.90 -1.08
N ARG A 101 17.20 3.34 -0.54
CA ARG A 101 16.87 4.76 -0.39
C ARG A 101 16.98 5.29 1.03
N VAL A 102 17.07 4.41 2.04
CA VAL A 102 17.34 4.82 3.43
C VAL A 102 18.84 5.04 3.64
N ASP A 103 19.69 4.37 2.86
CA ASP A 103 21.16 4.46 2.91
C ASP A 103 21.76 5.52 1.94
N ALA A 104 20.94 6.42 1.37
CA ALA A 104 21.37 7.44 0.40
C ALA A 104 20.97 8.85 0.86
#